data_AF-A0A7C4YV43-F1
#
_entry.id   AF-A0A7C4YV43-F1
#
_cell.length_a   1.000
_cell.length_b   1.000
_cell.length_c   1.000
_cell.angle_alpha   90.00
_cell.angle_beta   90.00
_cell.angle_gamma   90.00
#
_symmetry.space_group_name_H-M   'P 1'
#
loop_
_entity.id
_entity.type
_entity.pdbx_description
1 polymer ?
#
loop_
_entity_poly.entity_id
_entity_poly.type
_entity_poly.pdbx_seq_one_letter_code
_entity_poly.pdbx_strand_id
1 'polypeptide(L)'
;MKFSTRDLVYIAIFGALWGLLEITIGSYLHVLFPPLADTFLVGVIMGSLGILTSLVGRRFVPKAGAVLMMAVIAMLLKALSLGGVTLGPMLAILMEGLLMELGLLAWRGQSPWSFALAGALAVSWNFFHKFVMMRLLYGTAIVEVALKMAKDGAKMLGMDPSAVALILGVLFVVRFIVGALAGWAAWGIGLAVAGRRAQRFETGDMAH
;
A
#
# COMPACT_ATOMS: atom_id res chain seq x y z
N MET A 1 -17.51 -18.18 -0.79
CA MET A 1 -16.41 -18.93 -1.43
C MET A 1 -15.56 -19.55 -0.33
N LYS A 2 -15.17 -20.83 -0.41
CA LYS A 2 -14.33 -21.46 0.62
C LYS A 2 -12.84 -21.30 0.26
N PHE A 3 -12.02 -20.83 1.20
CA PHE A 3 -10.56 -20.83 1.07
C PHE A 3 -10.04 -22.25 1.30
N SER A 4 -9.08 -22.69 0.48
CA SER A 4 -8.35 -23.93 0.74
C SER A 4 -7.23 -23.69 1.73
N THR A 5 -6.70 -24.74 2.36
CA THR A 5 -5.52 -24.64 3.23
C THR A 5 -4.35 -23.97 2.51
N ARG A 6 -4.14 -24.29 1.23
CA ARG A 6 -3.12 -23.66 0.39
C ARG A 6 -3.33 -22.15 0.25
N ASP A 7 -4.58 -21.71 0.07
CA ASP A 7 -4.89 -20.29 -0.03
C ASP A 7 -4.60 -19.55 1.28
N LEU A 8 -4.97 -20.16 2.42
CA LEU A 8 -4.71 -19.59 3.74
C LEU A 8 -3.21 -19.47 4.01
N VAL A 9 -2.41 -20.46 3.60
CA VAL A 9 -0.94 -20.41 3.71
C VAL A 9 -0.38 -19.25 2.88
N TYR A 10 -0.82 -19.07 1.63
CA TYR A 10 -0.36 -17.93 0.82
C TYR A 10 -0.79 -16.59 1.42
N ILE A 11 -2.03 -16.48 1.90
CA ILE A 11 -2.52 -15.27 2.59
C ILE A 11 -1.62 -14.96 3.81
N ALA A 12 -1.30 -15.96 4.62
CA ALA A 12 -0.44 -15.80 5.78
C ALA A 12 0.98 -15.36 5.39
N ILE A 13 1.58 -15.98 4.37
CA ILE A 13 2.92 -15.63 3.91
C ILE A 13 2.97 -14.19 3.39
N PHE A 14 2.06 -13.80 2.49
CA PHE A 14 2.07 -12.46 1.91
C PHE A 14 1.67 -11.38 2.92
N GLY A 15 0.72 -11.68 3.81
CA GLY A 15 0.38 -10.78 4.93
C GLY A 15 1.54 -10.60 5.91
N ALA A 16 2.27 -11.68 6.21
CA ALA A 16 3.46 -11.61 7.06
C ALA A 16 4.62 -10.85 6.42
N LEU A 17 4.84 -11.04 5.12
CA LEU A 17 5.84 -10.27 4.35
C LEU A 17 5.53 -8.78 4.37
N TRP A 18 4.27 -8.40 4.13
CA TRP A 18 3.86 -6.99 4.23
C TRP A 18 4.07 -6.45 5.64
N GLY A 19 3.60 -7.16 6.68
CA GLY A 19 3.81 -6.75 8.07
C GLY A 19 5.29 -6.59 8.44
N LEU A 20 6.15 -7.48 7.95
CA LEU A 20 7.59 -7.40 8.19
C LEU A 20 8.24 -6.17 7.51
N LEU A 21 7.86 -5.87 6.27
CA LEU A 21 8.31 -4.64 5.58
C LEU A 21 7.87 -3.40 6.37
N GLU A 22 6.64 -3.42 6.87
CA GLU A 22 6.06 -2.32 7.63
C GLU A 22 6.79 -2.08 8.97
N ILE A 23 7.26 -3.14 9.63
CA ILE A 23 8.01 -3.05 10.87
C ILE A 23 9.45 -2.64 10.61
N THR A 24 10.13 -3.29 9.66
CA THR A 24 11.56 -3.08 9.42
C THR A 24 11.84 -1.77 8.69
N ILE A 25 11.35 -1.64 7.45
CA ILE A 25 11.59 -0.46 6.60
C ILE A 25 10.93 0.77 7.23
N GLY A 26 9.76 0.61 7.84
CA GLY A 26 9.08 1.69 8.55
C GLY A 26 9.97 2.27 9.66
N SER A 27 10.58 1.42 10.49
CA SER A 27 11.50 1.87 11.54
C SER A 27 12.73 2.60 10.97
N TYR A 28 13.37 2.09 9.91
CA TYR A 28 14.52 2.75 9.31
C TYR A 28 14.17 4.09 8.65
N LEU A 29 13.06 4.16 7.91
CA LEU A 29 12.64 5.39 7.24
C LEU A 29 12.31 6.51 8.23
N HIS A 30 11.69 6.19 9.37
CA HIS A 30 11.43 7.18 10.41
C HIS A 30 12.70 7.68 11.10
N VAL A 31 13.76 6.88 11.16
CA VAL A 31 15.06 7.31 11.69
C VAL A 31 15.82 8.18 10.68
N LEU A 32 15.81 7.79 9.39
CA LEU A 32 16.52 8.49 8.33
C LEU A 32 15.86 9.81 7.90
N PHE A 33 14.54 9.92 8.06
CA PHE A 33 13.75 11.10 7.67
C PHE A 33 12.93 11.61 8.86
N PRO A 34 13.56 12.29 9.83
CA PRO A 34 13.12 12.40 11.22
C PRO A 34 11.62 12.57 11.43
N PRO A 35 11.00 13.76 11.46
CA PRO A 35 9.63 13.90 10.89
C PRO A 35 9.20 15.38 10.81
N LEU A 36 9.27 16.06 9.65
CA LEU A 36 8.47 17.28 9.40
C LEU A 36 8.31 17.60 7.91
N ALA A 37 9.25 17.17 7.05
CA ALA A 37 9.17 17.40 5.61
C ALA A 37 8.77 16.13 4.78
N ASP A 38 9.07 14.92 5.27
CA ASP A 38 9.09 13.71 4.39
C ASP A 38 7.96 12.70 4.62
N THR A 39 6.88 13.06 5.33
CA THR A 39 5.69 12.17 5.47
C THR A 39 5.10 11.77 4.11
N PHE A 40 5.35 12.57 3.07
CA PHE A 40 4.99 12.22 1.70
C PHE A 40 5.78 11.01 1.20
N LEU A 41 7.12 11.09 1.17
CA LEU A 41 7.98 10.07 0.58
C LEU A 41 7.88 8.74 1.32
N VAL A 42 7.89 8.79 2.65
CA VAL A 42 7.76 7.58 3.48
C VAL A 42 6.43 6.89 3.19
N GLY A 43 5.31 7.64 3.18
CA GLY A 43 4.00 7.06 2.88
C GLY A 43 3.88 6.48 1.47
N VAL A 44 4.52 7.11 0.47
CA VAL A 44 4.54 6.58 -0.90
C VAL A 44 5.36 5.29 -0.99
N ILE A 45 6.55 5.25 -0.39
CA ILE A 45 7.42 4.07 -0.41
C ILE A 45 6.75 2.90 0.32
N MET A 46 6.29 3.12 1.55
CA MET A 46 5.67 2.09 2.39
C MET A 46 4.38 1.56 1.75
N GLY A 47 3.50 2.46 1.29
CA GLY A 47 2.26 2.07 0.60
C GLY A 47 2.56 1.27 -0.68
N SER A 48 3.56 1.68 -1.47
CA SER A 48 3.95 0.95 -2.69
C SER A 48 4.46 -0.46 -2.38
N LEU A 49 5.24 -0.64 -1.31
CA LEU A 49 5.71 -1.96 -0.88
C LEU A 49 4.56 -2.86 -0.39
N GLY A 50 3.61 -2.29 0.37
CA GLY A 50 2.39 -3.00 0.78
C GLY A 50 1.54 -3.44 -0.41
N ILE A 51 1.38 -2.58 -1.42
CA ILE A 51 0.68 -2.88 -2.66
C ILE A 51 1.39 -3.99 -3.45
N LEU A 52 2.70 -3.88 -3.64
CA LEU A 52 3.48 -4.88 -4.38
C LEU A 52 3.33 -6.26 -3.75
N THR A 53 3.53 -6.38 -2.43
CA THR A 53 3.44 -7.67 -1.75
C THR A 53 2.04 -8.26 -1.78
N SER A 54 1.02 -7.47 -1.44
CA SER A 54 -0.36 -7.95 -1.34
C SER A 54 -0.99 -8.26 -2.71
N LEU A 55 -0.74 -7.43 -3.74
CA LEU A 55 -1.26 -7.68 -5.09
C LEU A 55 -0.54 -8.82 -5.79
N VAL A 56 0.77 -9.00 -5.59
CA VAL A 56 1.44 -10.24 -6.01
C VAL A 56 0.80 -11.45 -5.32
N GLY A 57 0.52 -11.36 -4.01
CA GLY A 57 -0.21 -12.38 -3.26
C GLY A 57 -1.60 -12.70 -3.83
N ARG A 58 -2.35 -11.69 -4.28
CA ARG A 58 -3.66 -11.85 -4.94
C ARG A 58 -3.59 -12.71 -6.20
N ARG A 59 -2.44 -12.76 -6.89
CA ARG A 59 -2.26 -13.62 -8.05
C ARG A 59 -2.23 -15.10 -7.67
N PHE A 60 -1.64 -15.43 -6.52
CA PHE A 60 -1.60 -16.80 -5.98
C PHE A 60 -2.94 -17.22 -5.36
N VAL A 61 -3.69 -16.26 -4.82
CA VAL A 61 -5.01 -16.49 -4.23
C VAL A 61 -6.07 -15.66 -4.94
N PRO A 62 -6.58 -16.11 -6.11
CA PRO A 62 -7.49 -15.36 -6.96
C PRO A 62 -8.93 -15.32 -6.42
N LYS A 63 -9.11 -15.02 -5.14
CA LYS A 63 -10.40 -15.04 -4.42
C LYS A 63 -10.65 -13.73 -3.71
N ALA A 64 -11.87 -13.21 -3.82
CA ALA A 64 -12.29 -12.00 -3.11
C ALA A 64 -12.04 -12.11 -1.60
N GLY A 65 -11.61 -11.00 -1.01
CA GLY A 65 -11.21 -10.88 0.40
C GLY A 65 -9.77 -11.28 0.72
N ALA A 66 -9.03 -11.87 -0.22
CA ALA A 66 -7.66 -12.32 0.05
C ALA A 66 -6.71 -11.16 0.40
N VAL A 67 -6.82 -10.00 -0.27
CA VAL A 67 -5.94 -8.85 0.00
C VAL A 67 -6.29 -8.22 1.35
N LEU A 68 -7.58 -8.13 1.65
CA LEU A 68 -8.03 -7.64 2.96
C LEU A 68 -7.53 -8.56 4.10
N MET A 69 -7.56 -9.88 3.93
CA MET A 69 -7.00 -10.80 4.92
C MET A 69 -5.49 -10.64 5.09
N MET A 70 -4.74 -10.42 4.00
CA MET A 70 -3.31 -10.10 4.07
C MET A 70 -3.06 -8.80 4.85
N ALA A 71 -3.88 -7.78 4.62
CA ALA A 71 -3.82 -6.50 5.35
C ALA A 71 -4.12 -6.66 6.84
N VAL A 72 -5.10 -7.49 7.20
CA VAL A 72 -5.41 -7.80 8.60
C VAL A 72 -4.20 -8.46 9.28
N ILE A 73 -3.55 -9.43 8.62
CA ILE A 73 -2.35 -10.07 9.16
C ILE A 73 -1.20 -9.06 9.32
N ALA A 74 -0.96 -8.23 8.31
CA ALA A 74 0.06 -7.19 8.36
C ALA A 74 -0.19 -6.19 9.52
N MET A 75 -1.44 -5.77 9.68
CA MET A 75 -1.88 -4.86 10.75
C MET A 75 -1.71 -5.49 12.13
N LEU A 76 -2.05 -6.77 12.31
CA LEU A 76 -1.84 -7.49 13.57
C LEU A 76 -0.36 -7.61 13.91
N LEU A 77 0.50 -7.93 12.93
CA LEU A 77 1.95 -7.97 13.16
C LEU A 77 2.50 -6.60 13.52
N LYS A 78 2.05 -5.53 12.85
CA LYS A 78 2.42 -4.15 13.18
C LYS A 78 2.00 -3.78 14.60
N ALA A 79 0.81 -4.18 15.03
CA ALA A 79 0.32 -3.94 16.40
C ALA A 79 1.19 -4.63 17.46
N LEU A 80 1.76 -5.80 17.15
CA LEU A 80 2.64 -6.55 18.05
C LEU A 80 4.11 -6.07 18.03
N SER A 81 4.44 -5.07 17.21
CA SER A 81 5.82 -4.60 17.06
C SER A 81 6.29 -3.71 18.22
N LEU A 82 7.61 -3.69 18.45
CA LEU A 82 8.28 -2.95 19.54
C LEU A 82 8.07 -1.42 19.48
N GLY A 83 7.54 -0.88 18.38
CA GLY A 83 7.19 0.53 18.22
C GLY A 83 5.90 0.95 18.95
N GLY A 84 5.20 0.02 19.61
CA GLY A 84 3.95 0.27 20.33
C GLY A 84 2.72 0.24 19.42
N VAL A 85 1.55 0.00 20.02
CA VAL A 85 0.25 -0.04 19.32
C VAL A 85 -0.14 1.37 18.89
N THR A 86 0.29 1.77 17.69
CA THR A 86 -0.05 3.10 17.13
C THR A 86 -1.25 2.97 16.21
N LEU A 87 -2.37 3.61 16.59
CA LEU A 87 -3.65 3.54 15.88
C LEU A 87 -3.58 4.02 14.41
N GLY A 88 -2.71 5.00 14.12
CA GLY A 88 -2.54 5.57 12.78
C GLY A 88 -2.07 4.54 11.73
N PRO A 89 -0.88 3.96 11.85
CA PRO A 89 -0.39 2.94 10.91
C PRO A 89 -1.34 1.75 10.76
N MET A 90 -1.99 1.30 11.84
CA MET A 90 -2.95 0.18 11.79
C MET A 90 -4.15 0.50 10.90
N LEU A 91 -4.71 1.70 11.02
CA LEU A 91 -5.81 2.15 10.17
C LEU A 91 -5.37 2.38 8.73
N ALA A 92 -4.15 2.87 8.51
CA ALA A 92 -3.59 3.02 7.16
C ALA A 92 -3.54 1.67 6.42
N ILE A 93 -2.89 0.66 7.01
CA ILE A 93 -2.74 -0.68 6.42
C ILE A 93 -4.10 -1.32 6.11
N LEU A 94 -5.03 -1.23 7.06
CA LEU A 94 -6.36 -1.82 6.89
C LEU A 94 -7.13 -1.16 5.73
N MET A 95 -7.08 0.17 5.64
CA MET A 95 -7.75 0.93 4.59
C MET A 95 -7.08 0.75 3.23
N GLU A 96 -5.76 0.67 3.16
CA GLU A 96 -5.03 0.30 1.95
C GLU A 96 -5.50 -1.08 1.45
N GLY A 97 -5.56 -2.07 2.35
CA GLY A 97 -6.09 -3.40 2.05
C GLY A 97 -7.52 -3.40 1.51
N LEU A 98 -8.40 -2.63 2.16
CA LEU A 98 -9.80 -2.49 1.75
C LEU A 98 -9.90 -1.83 0.38
N LEU A 99 -9.19 -0.74 0.14
CA LEU A 99 -9.22 0.00 -1.13
C LEU A 99 -8.61 -0.80 -2.28
N MET A 100 -7.56 -1.58 -2.02
CA MET A 100 -7.05 -2.53 -3.00
C MET A 100 -8.09 -3.57 -3.36
N GLU A 101 -8.77 -4.16 -2.37
CA GLU A 101 -9.82 -5.15 -2.62
C GLU A 101 -10.98 -4.54 -3.42
N LEU A 102 -11.42 -3.32 -3.09
CA LEU A 102 -12.44 -2.61 -3.86
C LEU A 102 -12.00 -2.31 -5.30
N GLY A 103 -10.75 -1.87 -5.50
CA GLY A 103 -10.19 -1.62 -6.83
C GLY A 103 -10.10 -2.89 -7.67
N LEU A 104 -9.77 -4.02 -7.05
CA LEU A 104 -9.76 -5.33 -7.71
C LEU A 104 -11.16 -5.81 -8.08
N LEU A 105 -12.17 -5.51 -7.26
CA LEU A 105 -13.56 -5.89 -7.48
C LEU A 105 -14.27 -5.02 -8.53
N ALA A 106 -13.70 -3.86 -8.87
CA ALA A 106 -14.26 -2.97 -9.90
C ALA A 106 -14.32 -3.61 -11.30
N TRP A 107 -13.49 -4.63 -11.55
CA TRP A 107 -13.48 -5.38 -12.81
C TRP A 107 -13.76 -6.87 -12.59
N ARG A 108 -14.42 -7.51 -13.55
CA ARG A 108 -14.56 -8.96 -13.55
C ARG A 108 -13.23 -9.60 -13.94
N GLY A 109 -12.62 -10.30 -12.99
CA GLY A 109 -11.35 -11.01 -13.19
C GLY A 109 -10.12 -10.19 -12.82
N GLN A 110 -8.94 -10.80 -12.98
CA GLN A 110 -7.67 -10.13 -12.72
C GLN A 110 -7.14 -9.54 -14.02
N SER A 111 -7.04 -8.21 -14.08
CA SER A 111 -6.50 -7.47 -15.23
C SER A 111 -5.40 -6.52 -14.75
N PRO A 112 -4.47 -6.13 -15.63
CA PRO A 112 -3.48 -5.11 -15.29
C PRO A 112 -4.12 -3.80 -14.83
N TRP A 113 -5.28 -3.45 -15.39
CA TRP A 113 -6.03 -2.25 -15.04
C TRP A 113 -6.69 -2.33 -13.66
N SER A 114 -7.21 -3.49 -13.25
CA SER A 114 -7.76 -3.64 -11.90
C SER A 114 -6.68 -3.58 -10.83
N PHE A 115 -5.48 -4.09 -11.14
CA PHE A 115 -4.30 -3.98 -10.27
C PHE A 115 -3.80 -2.55 -10.18
N ALA A 116 -3.70 -1.83 -11.31
CA ALA A 116 -3.33 -0.42 -11.32
C ALA A 116 -4.34 0.42 -10.52
N LEU A 117 -5.65 0.22 -10.72
CA LEU A 117 -6.68 0.92 -9.96
C LEU A 117 -6.60 0.63 -8.46
N ALA A 118 -6.43 -0.65 -8.08
CA ALA A 118 -6.25 -1.06 -6.70
C ALA A 118 -5.06 -0.35 -6.03
N GLY A 119 -3.91 -0.32 -6.69
CA GLY A 119 -2.74 0.40 -6.20
C GLY A 119 -2.94 1.91 -6.12
N ALA A 120 -3.57 2.51 -7.14
CA ALA A 120 -3.84 3.95 -7.18
C ALA A 120 -4.73 4.39 -6.01
N LEU A 121 -5.81 3.65 -5.75
CA LEU A 121 -6.73 3.92 -4.64
C LEU A 121 -6.02 3.79 -3.28
N ALA A 122 -5.20 2.75 -3.12
CA ALA A 122 -4.48 2.50 -1.88
C ALA A 122 -3.46 3.58 -1.55
N VAL A 123 -2.55 3.97 -2.45
CA VAL A 123 -1.58 5.06 -2.16
C VAL A 123 -2.28 6.40 -2.00
N SER A 124 -3.37 6.64 -2.73
CA SER A 124 -4.16 7.87 -2.60
C SER A 124 -4.77 8.02 -1.21
N TRP A 125 -5.06 6.91 -0.51
CA TRP A 125 -5.52 6.95 0.88
C TRP A 125 -4.56 7.68 1.80
N ASN A 126 -3.24 7.54 1.59
CA ASN A 126 -2.23 8.17 2.45
C ASN A 126 -2.33 9.70 2.45
N PHE A 127 -2.92 10.30 1.42
CA PHE A 127 -3.28 11.72 1.41
C PHE A 127 -4.41 12.02 2.42
N PHE A 128 -5.53 11.31 2.32
CA PHE A 128 -6.70 11.52 3.18
C PHE A 128 -6.46 11.07 4.62
N HIS A 129 -5.70 10.00 4.82
CA HIS A 129 -5.34 9.45 6.11
C HIS A 129 -4.70 10.49 7.02
N LYS A 130 -3.83 11.36 6.49
CA LYS A 130 -3.20 12.44 7.26
C LYS A 130 -4.22 13.41 7.83
N PHE A 131 -5.27 13.76 7.08
CA PHE A 131 -6.35 14.62 7.56
C PHE A 131 -7.19 13.92 8.65
N VAL A 132 -7.50 12.64 8.45
CA VAL A 132 -8.29 11.87 9.42
C VAL A 132 -7.52 11.72 10.74
N MET A 133 -6.24 11.34 10.69
CA MET A 133 -5.44 11.15 11.89
C MET A 133 -5.13 12.45 12.62
N MET A 134 -4.84 13.53 11.89
CA MET A 134 -4.59 14.83 12.51
C MET A 134 -5.82 15.39 13.22
N ARG A 135 -7.02 15.14 12.67
CA ARG A 135 -8.27 15.52 13.33
C ARG A 135 -8.61 14.61 14.51
N LEU A 136 -8.44 13.29 14.35
CA LEU A 136 -8.80 12.31 15.37
C LEU A 136 -7.87 12.33 16.59
N LEU A 137 -6.56 12.44 16.37
CA LEU A 137 -5.55 12.35 17.43
C LEU A 137 -5.22 13.71 18.06
N TYR A 138 -5.25 14.78 17.28
CA TYR A 138 -4.80 16.11 17.72
C TYR A 138 -5.90 17.17 17.70
N GLY A 139 -7.12 16.84 17.25
CA GLY A 139 -8.24 17.81 17.18
C GLY A 139 -8.00 18.96 16.21
N THR A 140 -6.96 18.89 15.38
CA THR A 140 -6.54 20.01 14.51
C THR A 140 -7.57 20.29 13.42
N ALA A 141 -7.71 21.57 13.08
CA ALA A 141 -8.61 21.97 12.00
C ALA A 141 -8.09 21.46 10.65
N ILE A 142 -8.98 20.95 9.79
CA ILE A 142 -8.63 20.43 8.45
C ILE A 142 -7.85 21.48 7.64
N VAL A 143 -8.21 22.77 7.80
CA VAL A 143 -7.56 23.88 7.13
C VAL A 143 -6.08 24.02 7.54
N GLU A 144 -5.76 23.85 8.82
CA GLU A 144 -4.38 23.92 9.32
C GLU A 144 -3.53 22.77 8.75
N VAL A 145 -4.10 21.57 8.68
CA VAL A 145 -3.44 20.41 8.07
C VAL A 145 -3.19 20.64 6.58
N ALA A 146 -4.17 21.19 5.87
CA ALA A 146 -4.06 21.53 4.45
C ALA A 146 -2.97 22.59 4.20
N LEU A 147 -2.95 23.66 5.01
CA LEU A 147 -1.94 24.72 4.91
C LEU A 147 -0.54 24.20 5.22
N LYS A 148 -0.38 23.36 6.25
CA LYS A 148 0.90 22.73 6.55
C LYS A 148 1.37 21.82 5.41
N MET A 149 0.49 20.97 4.89
CA MET A 149 0.80 20.10 3.75
C MET A 149 1.17 20.88 2.49
N ALA A 150 0.48 21.99 2.22
CA ALA A 150 0.81 22.86 1.10
C ALA A 150 2.14 23.56 1.29
N LYS A 151 2.46 24.03 2.51
CA LYS A 151 3.77 24.63 2.82
C LYS A 151 4.92 23.63 2.66
N ASP A 152 4.74 22.41 3.17
CA ASP A 152 5.72 21.33 3.02
C ASP A 152 5.89 20.97 1.53
N GLY A 153 4.79 20.83 0.80
CA GLY A 153 4.78 20.55 -0.63
C GLY A 153 5.38 21.66 -1.49
N ALA A 154 5.12 22.92 -1.16
CA ALA A 154 5.70 24.09 -1.82
C ALA A 154 7.23 24.07 -1.72
N LYS A 155 7.76 23.75 -0.53
CA LYS A 155 9.20 23.61 -0.30
C LYS A 155 9.81 22.47 -1.12
N MET A 156 9.10 21.34 -1.25
CA MET A 156 9.56 20.21 -2.05
C MET A 156 9.51 20.47 -3.56
N LEU A 157 8.48 21.18 -4.03
CA LEU A 157 8.22 21.43 -5.46
C LEU A 157 8.85 22.73 -5.96
N GLY A 158 9.41 23.57 -5.08
CA GLY A 158 9.89 24.90 -5.43
C GLY A 158 8.77 25.85 -5.88
N MET A 159 7.54 25.62 -5.42
CA MET A 159 6.35 26.39 -5.79
C MET A 159 6.04 27.49 -4.78
N ASP A 160 5.28 28.50 -5.20
CA ASP A 160 4.74 29.52 -4.31
C ASP A 160 3.75 28.89 -3.30
N PRO A 161 3.96 29.04 -1.98
CA PRO A 161 3.06 28.55 -0.94
C PRO A 161 1.62 29.08 -1.03
N SER A 162 1.38 30.18 -1.75
CA SER A 162 0.05 30.75 -1.96
C SER A 162 -0.88 29.83 -2.78
N ALA A 163 -0.32 28.97 -3.63
CA ALA A 163 -1.05 28.08 -4.52
C ALA A 163 -1.47 26.75 -3.85
N VAL A 164 -2.12 26.84 -2.68
CA VAL A 164 -2.48 25.69 -1.82
C VAL A 164 -3.22 24.59 -2.57
N ALA A 165 -4.26 24.93 -3.33
CA ALA A 165 -5.07 23.95 -4.07
C ALA A 165 -4.26 23.23 -5.15
N LEU A 166 -3.39 23.94 -5.86
CA LEU A 166 -2.54 23.37 -6.90
C LEU A 166 -1.52 22.39 -6.30
N ILE A 167 -0.85 22.79 -5.21
CA ILE A 167 0.13 21.94 -4.53
C ILE A 167 -0.53 20.64 -4.03
N LEU A 168 -1.68 20.76 -3.35
CA LEU A 168 -2.41 19.58 -2.87
C LEU A 168 -2.87 18.69 -4.02
N GLY A 169 -3.32 19.29 -5.13
CA GLY A 169 -3.67 18.58 -6.36
C GLY A 169 -2.49 17.79 -6.94
N VAL A 170 -1.33 18.42 -7.06
CA VAL A 170 -0.10 17.76 -7.55
C VAL A 170 0.30 16.61 -6.61
N LEU A 171 0.32 16.84 -5.30
CA LEU A 171 0.65 15.81 -4.31
C LEU A 171 -0.32 14.63 -4.34
N PHE A 172 -1.59 14.87 -4.65
CA PHE A 172 -2.58 13.81 -4.84
C PHE A 172 -2.33 13.04 -6.14
N VAL A 173 -2.15 13.75 -7.27
CA VAL A 173 -1.92 13.14 -8.58
C VAL A 173 -0.65 12.28 -8.58
N VAL A 174 0.44 12.74 -7.95
CA VAL A 174 1.68 11.96 -7.85
C VAL A 174 1.42 10.65 -7.08
N ARG A 175 0.70 10.69 -5.97
CA ARG A 175 0.34 9.47 -5.21
C ARG A 175 -0.51 8.52 -6.03
N PHE A 176 -1.49 9.05 -6.75
CA PHE A 176 -2.37 8.27 -7.61
C PHE A 176 -1.56 7.57 -8.70
N ILE A 177 -0.67 8.29 -9.38
CA ILE A 177 0.20 7.73 -10.44
C ILE A 177 1.16 6.68 -9.87
N VAL A 178 1.85 6.98 -8.77
CA VAL A 178 2.81 6.03 -8.17
C VAL A 178 2.08 4.76 -7.71
N GLY A 179 0.90 4.89 -7.11
CA GLY A 179 0.07 3.74 -6.75
C GLY A 179 -0.37 2.92 -7.97
N ALA A 180 -0.76 3.58 -9.05
CA ALA A 180 -1.11 2.91 -10.31
C ALA A 180 0.07 2.12 -10.88
N LEU A 181 1.27 2.74 -10.90
CA LEU A 181 2.50 2.11 -11.37
C LEU A 181 2.90 0.93 -10.47
N ALA A 182 2.80 1.06 -9.15
CA ALA A 182 3.08 -0.02 -8.21
C ALA A 182 2.13 -1.21 -8.42
N GLY A 183 0.83 -0.94 -8.60
CA GLY A 183 -0.15 -1.97 -8.91
C GLY A 183 0.11 -2.66 -10.25
N TRP A 184 0.43 -1.89 -11.28
CA TRP A 184 0.80 -2.43 -12.59
C TRP A 184 2.10 -3.25 -12.55
N ALA A 185 3.11 -2.81 -11.79
CA ALA A 185 4.33 -3.56 -11.57
C ALA A 185 4.05 -4.89 -10.82
N ALA A 186 3.17 -4.88 -9.81
CA ALA A 186 2.75 -6.09 -9.10
C ALA A 186 2.12 -7.12 -10.06
N TRP A 187 1.34 -6.66 -11.04
CA TRP A 187 0.80 -7.52 -12.10
C TRP A 187 1.92 -8.16 -12.94
N GLY A 188 2.89 -7.37 -13.41
CA GLY A 188 4.02 -7.87 -14.20
C GLY A 188 4.88 -8.88 -13.44
N ILE A 189 5.19 -8.59 -12.17
CA ILE A 189 5.95 -9.50 -11.29
C ILE A 189 5.16 -10.79 -11.06
N GLY A 190 3.85 -10.69 -10.78
CA GLY A 190 2.98 -11.85 -10.60
C GLY A 190 2.95 -12.77 -11.81
N LEU A 191 2.96 -12.22 -13.03
CA LEU A 191 3.06 -12.98 -14.27
C LEU A 191 4.42 -13.67 -14.42
N ALA A 192 5.52 -12.96 -14.19
CA ALA A 192 6.86 -13.52 -14.32
C ALA A 192 7.10 -14.70 -13.36
N VAL A 193 6.61 -14.59 -12.12
CA VAL A 193 6.75 -15.67 -11.12
C VAL A 193 5.86 -16.86 -11.47
N ALA A 194 4.64 -16.63 -11.97
CA ALA A 194 3.77 -17.71 -12.44
C ALA A 194 4.36 -18.45 -13.65
N GLY A 195 4.96 -17.73 -14.60
CA GLY A 195 5.61 -18.30 -15.78
C GLY A 195 6.81 -19.19 -15.44
N ARG A 196 7.69 -18.75 -14.52
CA ARG A 196 8.84 -19.56 -14.06
C ARG A 196 8.42 -20.84 -13.36
N ARG A 197 7.27 -20.83 -12.68
CA ARG A 197 6.72 -22.02 -12.02
C ARG A 197 6.25 -23.05 -13.04
N ALA A 198 5.57 -22.62 -14.11
CA ALA A 198 5.13 -23.52 -15.19
C ALA A 198 6.33 -24.19 -15.88
N GLN A 199 7.36 -23.42 -16.22
CA GLN A 199 8.59 -23.94 -16.86
C GLN A 199 9.33 -24.96 -16.00
N ARG A 200 9.38 -24.78 -14.67
CA ARG A 200 10.01 -25.74 -13.74
C ARG A 200 9.27 -27.06 -13.62
N PHE A 201 7.95 -27.08 -13.82
CA PHE A 201 7.19 -28.33 -13.87
C PHE A 201 7.44 -29.08 -15.17
N GLU A 202 7.51 -28.37 -16.31
CA GLU A 202 7.83 -28.96 -17.61
C GLU A 202 9.26 -29.53 -17.69
N THR A 203 10.24 -28.87 -17.07
CA THR A 203 11.63 -29.39 -17.01
C THR A 203 11.83 -30.47 -15.94
N GLY A 204 10.98 -30.54 -14.92
CA GLY A 204 11.02 -31.59 -13.90
C GLY A 204 10.45 -32.93 -14.37
N ASP A 205 9.42 -32.91 -15.23
CA ASP A 205 8.84 -34.12 -15.84
C ASP A 205 9.72 -34.73 -16.95
N MET A 206 10.65 -33.96 -17.53
CA MET A 206 11.59 -34.45 -18.55
C MET A 206 12.87 -35.08 -17.93
N ALA A 207 12.98 -35.08 -16.60
CA ALA A 207 14.13 -35.58 -15.85
C ALA A 207 13.86 -36.92 -15.12
N HIS A 208 12.72 -37.55 -15.38
CA HIS A 208 12.34 -38.89 -14.90
C HIS A 208 11.95 -39.80 -16.07
#